data_AF-A0A6C0LBQ9-F1
#
_entry.id   AF-A0A6C0LBQ9-F1
#
_cell.length_a   1.000
_cell.length_b   1.000
_cell.length_c   1.000
_cell.angle_alpha   90.00
_cell.angle_beta   90.00
_cell.angle_gamma   90.00
#
_symmetry.space_group_name_H-M   'P 1'
#
loop_
_entity.id
_entity.type
_entity.pdbx_description
1 polymer ?
#
loop_
_entity_poly.entity_id
_entity_poly.type
_entity_poly.pdbx_seq_one_letter_code
_entity_poly.pdbx_strand_id
1 'polypeptide(L)'
;MASNQSASAAASAASSVQPKFTLTENGAVALDTSGNEIVDYFMLYTRTLTKEQNYQFLEKCWAINPQKTVAIIFNGRDRLKGKKEKTVSNQAMLWLRDKKPYTYMNNIITYVNKYGRWKDLLYICYENKDDGMIHKNYELTLFADKLRDDLSDLKINEIIEEANSADATEGTKLKVKNVSLCAKWAPSENDRNDQRKHFAKKIATILYGKDDVKKMEKYRKEYIAPLRKKINIVESLMCNNEWDKINYEGVPGVASRRLHKAFSNHDSDRYCDYLAKVRGGEAKINVTGILPHELANYYVNLRSSQDEYEENETIELQWKTIVDDVKSCGILGNSLAIIDLSGSMFSASNGSIPAQVAISLGIITSQCCKGMFKNKFITFSDTPELVSLIPDELYKEYTEKGIEPSLYTCFKSLVDVDFGYNTDFVKSCDMIIKYGKEHNINDEDMPKKLFIFTDMQFDEATVDNDKESNGIETLYKTIVKMFKAADYTAPKFIFWNLNSSHKQSFPVNCKTEGTAMISGFSEQLLKIFMTYDEFKPDLIVEEILAPYLKEIFIDDSEL
;
A
#
# COMPACT_ATOMS: atom_id res chain seq x y z
N MET A 1 15.93 -42.56 18.23
CA MET A 1 16.37 -41.26 18.76
C MET A 1 17.79 -40.99 18.26
N ALA A 2 17.90 -40.33 17.10
CA ALA A 2 19.11 -39.69 16.52
C ALA A 2 18.91 -39.61 14.99
N SER A 3 18.02 -38.73 14.52
CA SER A 3 17.92 -38.39 13.09
C SER A 3 17.15 -37.10 12.79
N ASN A 4 17.01 -36.20 13.77
CA ASN A 4 16.20 -34.98 13.63
C ASN A 4 16.94 -33.68 13.99
N GLN A 5 18.27 -33.67 13.86
CA GLN A 5 19.11 -32.50 14.17
C GLN A 5 19.88 -31.91 12.97
N SER A 6 19.71 -32.44 11.75
CA SER A 6 20.43 -31.92 10.58
C SER A 6 19.58 -31.05 9.64
N ALA A 7 18.32 -30.75 9.97
CA ALA A 7 17.42 -29.97 9.13
C ALA A 7 17.22 -28.50 9.59
N SER A 8 17.83 -28.07 10.71
CA SER A 8 17.63 -26.72 11.27
C SER A 8 18.85 -25.80 11.20
N ALA A 9 19.86 -26.12 10.38
CA ALA A 9 21.11 -25.34 10.30
C ALA A 9 21.40 -24.74 8.91
N ALA A 10 20.41 -24.70 8.01
CA ALA A 10 20.56 -24.14 6.65
C ALA A 10 19.82 -22.81 6.43
N ALA A 11 19.41 -22.13 7.52
CA ALA A 11 18.93 -20.75 7.46
C ALA A 11 20.04 -19.82 7.99
N SER A 12 20.31 -18.73 7.26
CA SER A 12 21.29 -17.67 7.56
C SER A 12 22.71 -17.82 7.01
N ALA A 13 22.83 -17.87 5.69
CA ALA A 13 23.99 -17.27 5.02
C ALA A 13 23.51 -16.33 3.91
N ALA A 14 22.73 -15.30 4.28
CA ALA A 14 22.61 -14.14 3.40
C ALA A 14 24.02 -13.55 3.26
N SER A 15 24.51 -13.42 2.03
CA SER A 15 25.77 -12.74 1.72
C SER A 15 25.73 -11.34 2.33
N SER A 16 26.38 -11.14 3.48
CA SER A 16 26.46 -9.85 4.15
C SER A 16 27.44 -8.97 3.38
N VAL A 17 26.94 -8.16 2.46
CA VAL A 17 27.71 -7.07 1.88
C VAL A 17 27.94 -6.06 2.99
N GLN A 18 29.20 -5.72 3.28
CA GLN A 18 29.51 -4.68 4.26
C GLN A 18 29.01 -3.33 3.73
N PRO A 19 28.09 -2.65 4.44
CA PRO A 19 27.60 -1.34 4.02
C PRO A 19 28.74 -0.34 3.91
N LYS A 20 28.75 0.46 2.85
CA LYS A 20 29.68 1.57 2.67
C LYS A 20 28.93 2.89 2.80
N PHE A 21 29.65 3.91 3.26
CA PHE A 21 29.12 5.26 3.29
C PHE A 21 28.96 5.80 1.86
N THR A 22 27.80 6.39 1.61
CA THR A 22 27.45 7.10 0.39
C THR A 22 26.85 8.47 0.74
N LEU A 23 26.67 9.30 -0.27
CA LEU A 23 26.02 10.60 -0.13
C LEU A 23 24.63 10.58 -0.76
N THR A 24 23.63 11.08 -0.03
CA THR A 24 22.28 11.35 -0.54
C THR A 24 22.32 12.38 -1.69
N GLU A 25 21.18 12.68 -2.31
CA GLU A 25 21.11 13.71 -3.35
C GLU A 25 21.47 15.11 -2.83
N ASN A 26 21.25 15.37 -1.54
CA ASN A 26 21.57 16.64 -0.88
C ASN A 26 22.94 16.63 -0.17
N GLY A 27 23.67 15.52 -0.21
CA GLY A 27 25.06 15.47 0.26
C GLY A 27 25.26 14.92 1.68
N ALA A 28 24.26 14.28 2.29
CA ALA A 28 24.42 13.69 3.61
C ALA A 28 24.87 12.24 3.61
N VAL A 29 25.49 11.85 4.72
CA VAL A 29 25.99 10.49 4.93
C VAL A 29 24.82 9.51 5.09
N ALA A 30 24.78 8.52 4.22
CA ALA A 30 23.88 7.37 4.29
C ALA A 30 24.65 6.07 4.00
N LEU A 31 24.00 4.92 4.14
CA LEU A 31 24.54 3.64 3.68
C LEU A 31 24.08 3.33 2.26
N ASP A 32 24.96 2.77 1.43
CA ASP A 32 24.63 2.29 0.08
C ASP A 32 23.79 1.00 0.06
N THR A 33 23.81 0.23 1.15
CA THR A 33 23.01 -0.99 1.37
C THR A 33 22.61 -1.10 2.84
N SER A 34 21.49 -1.76 3.13
CA SER A 34 21.15 -2.16 4.51
C SER A 34 22.07 -3.28 5.03
N GLY A 35 22.84 -3.95 4.15
CA GLY A 35 23.64 -5.14 4.40
C GLY A 35 22.90 -6.45 4.10
N ASN A 36 21.67 -6.38 3.59
CA ASN A 36 20.85 -7.52 3.18
C ASN A 36 20.09 -7.21 1.89
N GLU A 37 20.45 -7.88 0.79
CA GLU A 37 19.87 -7.66 -0.55
C GLU A 37 18.35 -7.89 -0.61
N ILE A 38 17.79 -8.80 0.20
CA ILE A 38 16.34 -9.01 0.28
C ILE A 38 15.66 -7.79 0.92
N VAL A 39 16.27 -7.22 1.96
CA VAL A 39 15.77 -6.00 2.61
C VAL A 39 15.92 -4.82 1.67
N ASP A 40 17.06 -4.69 0.97
CA ASP A 40 17.29 -3.62 0.00
C ASP A 40 16.28 -3.67 -1.13
N TYR A 41 16.09 -4.85 -1.74
CA TYR A 41 15.13 -5.01 -2.83
C TYR A 41 13.71 -4.73 -2.34
N PHE A 42 13.32 -5.27 -1.17
CA PHE A 42 12.04 -4.96 -0.58
C PHE A 42 11.86 -3.45 -0.42
N MET A 43 12.85 -2.75 0.13
CA MET A 43 12.79 -1.31 0.37
C MET A 43 12.76 -0.49 -0.92
N LEU A 44 13.49 -0.89 -1.95
CA LEU A 44 13.54 -0.19 -3.23
C LEU A 44 12.42 -0.61 -4.19
N TYR A 45 11.56 -1.56 -3.79
CA TYR A 45 10.41 -2.03 -4.56
C TYR A 45 9.29 -0.97 -4.64
N THR A 46 9.51 0.06 -5.44
CA THR A 46 8.59 1.20 -5.62
C THR A 46 8.47 1.55 -7.10
N ARG A 47 7.44 2.31 -7.47
CA ARG A 47 7.16 2.72 -8.87
C ARG A 47 8.34 3.38 -9.63
N THR A 48 9.33 3.93 -8.93
CA THR A 48 10.48 4.60 -9.54
C THR A 48 11.61 3.63 -9.90
N LEU A 49 11.57 2.38 -9.39
CA LEU A 49 12.54 1.35 -9.72
C LEU A 49 12.50 1.05 -11.22
N THR A 50 13.61 1.29 -11.92
CA THR A 50 13.67 1.03 -13.38
C THR A 50 13.61 -0.46 -13.66
N LYS A 51 13.24 -0.83 -14.89
CA LYS A 51 13.16 -2.24 -15.30
C LYS A 51 14.52 -2.93 -15.15
N GLU A 52 15.59 -2.23 -15.53
CA GLU A 52 16.96 -2.71 -15.47
C GLU A 52 17.41 -2.95 -14.02
N GLN A 53 17.17 -1.98 -13.12
CA GLN A 53 17.47 -2.12 -11.70
C GLN A 53 16.65 -3.24 -11.06
N ASN A 54 15.36 -3.30 -11.37
CA ASN A 54 14.46 -4.36 -10.91
C ASN A 54 14.99 -5.75 -11.28
N TYR A 55 15.46 -5.93 -12.52
CA TYR A 55 16.01 -7.21 -12.99
C TYR A 55 17.32 -7.56 -12.29
N GLN A 56 18.20 -6.58 -12.07
CA GLN A 56 19.44 -6.80 -11.31
C GLN A 56 19.16 -7.26 -9.88
N PHE A 57 18.19 -6.64 -9.19
CA PHE A 57 17.78 -7.08 -7.86
C PHE A 57 17.14 -8.47 -7.86
N LEU A 58 16.33 -8.79 -8.86
CA LEU A 58 15.72 -10.11 -8.99
C LEU A 58 16.78 -11.22 -9.12
N GLU A 59 17.80 -11.03 -9.97
CA GLU A 59 18.91 -11.99 -10.10
C GLU A 59 19.65 -12.20 -8.77
N LYS A 60 19.99 -11.10 -8.07
CA LYS A 60 20.66 -11.15 -6.76
C LYS A 60 19.81 -11.82 -5.69
N CYS A 61 18.55 -11.40 -5.55
CA CYS A 61 17.63 -11.93 -4.56
C CYS A 61 17.31 -13.40 -4.84
N TRP A 62 17.15 -13.78 -6.11
CA TRP A 62 16.91 -15.16 -6.51
C TRP A 62 18.08 -16.06 -6.09
N ALA A 63 19.33 -15.63 -6.34
CA ALA A 63 20.52 -16.38 -5.93
C ALA A 63 20.63 -16.58 -4.40
N ILE A 64 20.03 -15.69 -3.60
CA ILE A 64 20.02 -15.78 -2.14
C ILE A 64 18.85 -16.64 -1.64
N ASN A 65 17.64 -16.33 -2.11
CA ASN A 65 16.41 -17.01 -1.69
C ASN A 65 15.30 -16.83 -2.74
N PRO A 66 15.09 -17.82 -3.63
CA PRO A 66 14.04 -17.78 -4.65
C PRO A 66 12.63 -17.57 -4.07
N GLN A 67 12.31 -18.24 -2.95
CA GLN A 67 10.99 -18.18 -2.35
C GLN A 67 10.68 -16.77 -1.80
N LYS A 68 11.62 -16.14 -1.09
CA LYS A 68 11.49 -14.74 -0.64
C LYS A 68 11.45 -13.76 -1.81
N THR A 69 12.18 -14.04 -2.90
CA THR A 69 12.13 -13.23 -4.12
C THR A 69 10.72 -13.19 -4.71
N VAL A 70 10.08 -14.34 -4.88
CA VAL A 70 8.68 -14.39 -5.34
C VAL A 70 7.72 -13.77 -4.32
N ALA A 71 8.00 -13.90 -3.02
CA ALA A 71 7.20 -13.25 -1.97
C ALA A 71 7.24 -11.73 -2.06
N ILE A 72 8.39 -11.13 -2.37
CA ILE A 72 8.51 -9.70 -2.64
C ILE A 72 7.66 -9.30 -3.84
N ILE A 73 7.62 -10.10 -4.91
CA ILE A 73 6.77 -9.83 -6.09
C ILE A 73 5.28 -9.85 -5.71
N PHE A 74 4.86 -10.86 -4.94
CA PHE A 74 3.47 -11.01 -4.53
C PHE A 74 3.04 -9.88 -3.58
N ASN A 75 3.87 -9.56 -2.58
CA ASN A 75 3.68 -8.43 -1.69
C ASN A 75 3.69 -7.10 -2.44
N GLY A 76 4.63 -6.92 -3.35
CA GLY A 76 4.74 -5.77 -4.23
C GLY A 76 3.42 -5.52 -4.96
N ARG A 77 2.79 -6.59 -5.47
CA ARG A 77 1.53 -6.48 -6.20
C ARG A 77 0.30 -6.34 -5.32
N ASP A 78 0.24 -7.02 -4.17
CA ASP A 78 -1.00 -7.26 -3.43
C ASP A 78 -1.87 -5.99 -3.28
N ARG A 79 -3.03 -6.03 -3.95
CA ARG A 79 -3.98 -4.93 -4.05
C ARG A 79 -4.75 -4.62 -2.76
N LEU A 80 -4.73 -5.55 -1.81
CA LEU A 80 -5.41 -5.45 -0.53
C LEU A 80 -4.40 -5.04 0.55
N LYS A 81 -3.37 -5.87 0.74
CA LYS A 81 -2.48 -5.74 1.90
C LYS A 81 -1.10 -5.19 1.56
N GLY A 82 -0.52 -5.53 0.42
CA GLY A 82 0.87 -5.17 0.09
C GLY A 82 1.06 -3.78 -0.51
N LYS A 83 2.18 -3.58 -1.24
CA LYS A 83 2.63 -2.26 -1.73
C LYS A 83 1.82 -1.70 -2.89
N LYS A 84 0.97 -2.50 -3.53
CA LYS A 84 0.11 -2.13 -4.68
C LYS A 84 0.90 -1.63 -5.90
N GLU A 85 2.18 -1.96 -6.00
CA GLU A 85 3.12 -1.54 -7.04
C GLU A 85 2.97 -2.35 -8.33
N LYS A 86 1.97 -1.97 -9.13
CA LYS A 86 1.57 -2.71 -10.33
C LYS A 86 2.67 -2.87 -11.37
N THR A 87 3.33 -1.77 -11.77
CA THR A 87 4.27 -1.79 -12.91
C THR A 87 5.49 -2.64 -12.61
N VAL A 88 6.12 -2.41 -11.45
CA VAL A 88 7.30 -3.14 -10.98
C VAL A 88 6.99 -4.63 -10.82
N SER A 89 5.81 -4.96 -10.26
CA SER A 89 5.37 -6.35 -10.10
C SER A 89 5.15 -7.06 -11.42
N ASN A 90 4.52 -6.39 -12.39
CA ASN A 90 4.30 -7.02 -13.70
C ASN A 90 5.62 -7.16 -14.49
N GLN A 91 6.58 -6.25 -14.30
CA GLN A 91 7.94 -6.41 -14.84
C GLN A 91 8.68 -7.59 -14.19
N ALA A 92 8.52 -7.78 -12.88
CA ALA A 92 9.11 -8.92 -12.17
C ALA A 92 8.47 -10.25 -12.57
N MET A 93 7.15 -10.28 -12.82
CA MET A 93 6.48 -11.44 -13.40
C MET A 93 6.93 -11.74 -14.83
N LEU A 94 7.25 -10.71 -15.64
CA LEU A 94 7.88 -10.90 -16.95
C LEU A 94 9.29 -11.52 -16.81
N TRP A 95 10.09 -11.07 -15.84
CA TRP A 95 11.39 -11.68 -15.56
C TRP A 95 11.25 -13.16 -15.18
N LEU A 96 10.31 -13.51 -14.29
CA LEU A 96 10.00 -14.91 -13.99
C LEU A 96 9.59 -15.68 -15.24
N ARG A 97 8.71 -15.12 -16.07
CA ARG A 97 8.26 -15.75 -17.32
C ARG A 97 9.43 -16.09 -18.26
N ASP A 98 10.42 -15.21 -18.33
CA ASP A 98 11.55 -15.34 -19.27
C ASP A 98 12.71 -16.15 -18.69
N LYS A 99 12.96 -16.08 -17.38
CA LYS A 99 14.13 -16.68 -16.71
C LYS A 99 13.80 -17.91 -15.87
N LYS A 100 12.58 -17.99 -15.34
CA LYS A 100 12.08 -19.01 -14.39
C LYS A 100 10.66 -19.48 -14.81
N PRO A 101 10.49 -19.96 -16.06
CA PRO A 101 9.19 -20.24 -16.65
C PRO A 101 8.33 -21.24 -15.87
N TYR A 102 8.91 -22.29 -15.27
CA TYR A 102 8.15 -23.28 -14.49
C TYR A 102 7.65 -22.67 -13.18
N THR A 103 8.49 -21.90 -12.49
CA THR A 103 8.08 -21.11 -11.32
C THR A 103 6.97 -20.13 -11.71
N TYR A 104 7.10 -19.41 -12.82
CA TYR A 104 6.06 -18.49 -13.31
C TYR A 104 4.72 -19.21 -13.55
N MET A 105 4.73 -20.33 -14.28
CA MET A 105 3.51 -21.05 -14.64
C MET A 105 2.74 -21.55 -13.41
N ASN A 106 3.45 -22.03 -12.39
CA ASN A 106 2.84 -22.52 -11.15
C ASN A 106 2.31 -21.38 -10.24
N ASN A 107 2.81 -20.16 -10.39
CA ASN A 107 2.45 -19.03 -9.52
C ASN A 107 1.46 -18.03 -10.15
N ILE A 108 1.35 -17.96 -11.48
CA ILE A 108 0.63 -16.88 -12.17
C ILE A 108 -0.88 -16.82 -11.81
N ILE A 109 -1.53 -17.96 -11.61
CA ILE A 109 -2.95 -18.00 -11.24
C ILE A 109 -3.17 -17.52 -9.80
N THR A 110 -2.31 -17.94 -8.86
CA THR A 110 -2.31 -17.42 -7.49
C THR A 110 -2.08 -15.92 -7.49
N TYR A 111 -1.07 -15.46 -8.25
CA TYR A 111 -0.74 -14.05 -8.42
C TYR A 111 -1.97 -13.24 -8.84
N VAL A 112 -2.69 -13.60 -9.90
CA VAL A 112 -3.81 -12.78 -10.40
C VAL A 112 -5.10 -12.89 -9.59
N ASN A 113 -5.35 -14.02 -8.94
CA ASN A 113 -6.57 -14.24 -8.18
C ASN A 113 -6.51 -13.61 -6.79
N LYS A 114 -5.37 -13.71 -6.11
CA LYS A 114 -5.20 -13.22 -4.73
C LYS A 114 -4.63 -11.81 -4.66
N TYR A 115 -3.48 -11.60 -5.29
CA TYR A 115 -2.70 -10.38 -5.08
C TYR A 115 -2.94 -9.33 -6.17
N GLY A 116 -2.99 -9.77 -7.42
CA GLY A 116 -3.14 -8.98 -8.62
C GLY A 116 -4.57 -8.89 -9.14
N ARG A 117 -4.70 -8.73 -10.46
CA ARG A 117 -5.94 -8.74 -11.21
C ARG A 117 -5.70 -9.41 -12.56
N TRP A 118 -6.74 -9.96 -13.16
CA TRP A 118 -6.69 -10.51 -14.54
C TRP A 118 -6.13 -9.52 -15.58
N LYS A 119 -6.30 -8.20 -15.38
CA LYS A 119 -5.69 -7.17 -16.23
C LYS A 119 -4.15 -7.24 -16.28
N ASP A 120 -3.50 -7.78 -15.25
CA ASP A 120 -2.04 -7.90 -15.21
C ASP A 120 -1.52 -8.90 -16.25
N LEU A 121 -2.28 -9.96 -16.57
CA LEU A 121 -1.98 -10.89 -17.67
C LEU A 121 -1.93 -10.19 -19.02
N LEU A 122 -2.79 -9.20 -19.25
CA LEU A 122 -2.77 -8.43 -20.51
C LEU A 122 -1.51 -7.59 -20.64
N TYR A 123 -0.95 -7.09 -19.53
CA TYR A 123 0.33 -6.39 -19.55
C TYR A 123 1.46 -7.37 -19.90
N ILE A 124 1.52 -8.52 -19.22
CA ILE A 124 2.55 -9.53 -19.46
C ILE A 124 2.50 -10.02 -20.91
N CYS A 125 1.30 -10.35 -21.40
CA CYS A 125 1.11 -10.78 -22.79
C CYS A 125 1.44 -9.68 -23.82
N TYR A 126 1.20 -8.40 -23.48
CA TYR A 126 1.47 -7.28 -24.39
C TYR A 126 2.97 -7.01 -24.52
N GLU A 127 3.70 -7.05 -23.40
CA GLU A 127 5.14 -6.81 -23.33
C GLU A 127 5.96 -7.98 -23.84
N ASN A 128 5.44 -9.20 -23.73
CA ASN A 128 6.10 -10.36 -24.33
C ASN A 128 6.01 -10.30 -25.86
N LYS A 129 7.17 -10.25 -26.53
CA LYS A 129 7.26 -10.07 -28.00
C LYS A 129 7.51 -11.38 -28.75
N ASP A 130 8.15 -12.36 -28.10
CA ASP A 130 8.65 -13.57 -28.75
C ASP A 130 8.12 -14.84 -28.08
N ASP A 131 8.20 -15.94 -28.81
CA ASP A 131 7.95 -17.27 -28.28
C ASP A 131 9.24 -17.75 -27.58
N GLY A 132 9.19 -17.83 -26.24
CA GLY A 132 10.22 -18.47 -25.41
C GLY A 132 9.80 -19.89 -25.02
N MET A 133 10.21 -20.37 -23.84
CA MET A 133 9.70 -21.65 -23.30
C MET A 133 8.18 -21.62 -23.10
N ILE A 134 7.62 -20.45 -22.77
CA ILE A 134 6.18 -20.24 -22.65
C ILE A 134 5.67 -19.61 -23.94
N HIS A 135 4.69 -20.27 -24.56
CA HIS A 135 4.02 -19.79 -25.77
C HIS A 135 3.42 -18.37 -25.58
N LYS A 136 3.52 -17.50 -26.59
CA LYS A 136 3.11 -16.09 -26.47
C LYS A 136 1.63 -15.83 -26.14
N ASN A 137 0.76 -16.81 -26.36
CA ASN A 137 -0.67 -16.72 -26.03
C ASN A 137 -1.03 -17.47 -24.74
N TYR A 138 -0.05 -17.89 -23.93
CA TYR A 138 -0.31 -18.62 -22.68
C TYR A 138 -1.27 -17.86 -21.76
N GLU A 139 -1.02 -16.58 -21.52
CA GLU A 139 -1.86 -15.74 -20.67
C GLU A 139 -3.29 -15.56 -21.21
N LEU A 140 -3.46 -15.53 -22.54
CA LEU A 140 -4.78 -15.47 -23.19
C LEU A 140 -5.51 -16.82 -23.09
N THR A 141 -4.77 -17.92 -23.00
CA THR A 141 -5.33 -19.25 -22.75
C THR A 141 -5.90 -19.32 -21.34
N LEU A 142 -5.18 -18.77 -20.34
CA LEU A 142 -5.70 -18.64 -18.97
C LEU A 142 -7.01 -17.85 -18.92
N PHE A 143 -7.13 -16.77 -19.70
CA PHE A 143 -8.39 -16.02 -19.84
C PHE A 143 -9.50 -16.91 -20.40
N ALA A 144 -9.25 -17.62 -21.50
CA ALA A 144 -10.24 -18.49 -22.13
C ALA A 144 -10.72 -19.58 -21.17
N ASP A 145 -9.79 -20.24 -20.48
CA ASP A 145 -10.11 -21.30 -19.51
C ASP A 145 -10.95 -20.77 -18.35
N LYS A 146 -10.55 -19.64 -17.75
CA LYS A 146 -11.34 -19.09 -16.64
C LYS A 146 -12.72 -18.59 -17.07
N LEU A 147 -12.86 -18.08 -18.29
CA LEU A 147 -14.17 -17.69 -18.82
C LEU A 147 -15.10 -18.91 -19.00
N ARG A 148 -14.56 -20.08 -19.40
CA ARG A 148 -15.31 -21.34 -19.43
C ARG A 148 -15.77 -21.76 -18.04
N ASP A 149 -14.88 -21.68 -17.05
CA ASP A 149 -15.22 -21.98 -15.66
C ASP A 149 -16.30 -21.04 -15.13
N ASP A 150 -16.12 -19.73 -15.32
CA ASP A 150 -17.05 -18.70 -14.87
C ASP A 150 -18.44 -18.84 -15.50
N LEU A 151 -18.50 -19.21 -16.79
CA LEU A 151 -19.77 -19.45 -17.48
C LEU A 151 -20.45 -20.73 -16.94
N SER A 152 -19.67 -21.75 -16.61
CA SER A 152 -20.19 -22.97 -16.00
C SER A 152 -20.73 -22.70 -14.60
N ASP A 153 -19.99 -21.96 -13.78
CA ASP A 153 -20.44 -21.52 -12.45
C ASP A 153 -21.72 -20.66 -12.56
N LEU A 154 -21.81 -19.74 -13.53
CA LEU A 154 -23.02 -18.94 -13.76
C LEU A 154 -24.25 -19.82 -14.04
N LYS A 155 -24.13 -20.79 -14.96
CA LYS A 155 -25.24 -21.69 -15.30
C LYS A 155 -25.65 -22.56 -14.12
N ILE A 156 -24.68 -23.07 -13.35
CA ILE A 156 -24.96 -23.83 -12.13
C ILE A 156 -25.70 -22.96 -11.12
N ASN A 157 -25.30 -21.70 -10.98
CA ASN A 157 -25.96 -20.76 -10.07
C ASN A 157 -27.40 -20.47 -10.47
N GLU A 158 -27.69 -20.31 -11.77
CA GLU A 158 -29.06 -20.12 -12.27
C GLU A 158 -29.94 -21.33 -11.89
N ILE A 159 -29.43 -22.55 -12.06
CA ILE A 159 -30.13 -23.80 -11.65
C ILE A 159 -30.34 -23.85 -10.13
N ILE A 160 -29.33 -23.48 -9.34
CA ILE A 160 -29.42 -23.44 -7.88
C ILE A 160 -30.42 -22.38 -7.41
N GLU A 161 -30.42 -21.20 -8.03
CA GLU A 161 -31.35 -20.10 -7.73
C GLU A 161 -32.81 -20.53 -8.02
N GLU A 162 -33.05 -21.22 -9.15
CA GLU A 162 -34.35 -21.81 -9.48
C GLU A 162 -34.78 -22.88 -8.46
N ALA A 163 -33.90 -23.82 -8.12
CA ALA A 163 -34.20 -24.87 -7.15
C ALA A 163 -34.47 -24.31 -5.73
N ASN A 164 -33.67 -23.33 -5.28
CA ASN A 164 -33.86 -22.67 -3.98
C ASN A 164 -35.16 -21.85 -3.92
N SER A 165 -35.69 -21.40 -5.07
CA SER A 165 -36.98 -20.70 -5.15
C SER A 165 -38.18 -21.63 -5.13
N ALA A 166 -37.99 -22.91 -5.48
CA ALA A 166 -39.03 -23.93 -5.52
C ALA A 166 -39.23 -24.66 -4.18
N ASP A 167 -38.18 -24.83 -3.37
CA ASP A 167 -38.24 -25.46 -2.04
C ASP A 167 -38.34 -24.41 -0.91
N ALA A 168 -39.56 -24.11 -0.46
CA ALA A 168 -39.86 -23.21 0.66
C ALA A 168 -39.79 -23.89 2.05
N THR A 169 -39.29 -25.13 2.14
CA THR A 169 -39.07 -25.83 3.41
C THR A 169 -37.61 -25.74 3.83
N GLU A 170 -37.35 -25.67 5.14
CA GLU A 170 -36.07 -25.40 5.83
C GLU A 170 -34.92 -26.41 5.57
N GLY A 171 -34.69 -26.78 4.31
CA GLY A 171 -33.50 -27.48 3.85
C GLY A 171 -32.32 -26.53 3.65
N THR A 172 -31.10 -27.06 3.77
CA THR A 172 -29.84 -26.32 3.63
C THR A 172 -29.73 -25.69 2.23
N LYS A 173 -29.95 -24.38 2.11
CA LYS A 173 -29.77 -23.62 0.85
C LYS A 173 -28.43 -23.96 0.20
N LEU A 174 -28.48 -24.41 -1.05
CA LEU A 174 -27.28 -24.72 -1.82
C LEU A 174 -26.47 -23.43 -2.04
N LYS A 175 -25.16 -23.53 -1.78
CA LYS A 175 -24.25 -22.38 -1.86
C LYS A 175 -23.88 -22.06 -3.30
N VAL A 176 -24.29 -20.88 -3.75
CA VAL A 176 -23.93 -20.27 -5.04
C VAL A 176 -22.43 -19.92 -5.05
N LYS A 177 -21.73 -20.23 -6.15
CA LYS A 177 -20.33 -19.82 -6.34
C LYS A 177 -20.27 -18.44 -6.98
N ASN A 178 -19.39 -17.57 -6.51
CA ASN A 178 -19.22 -16.26 -7.15
C ASN A 178 -18.45 -16.40 -8.47
N VAL A 179 -19.01 -15.83 -9.53
CA VAL A 179 -18.32 -15.63 -10.81
C VAL A 179 -17.10 -14.75 -10.58
N SER A 180 -15.96 -15.10 -11.18
CA SER A 180 -14.72 -14.34 -10.99
C SER A 180 -14.76 -12.98 -11.71
N LEU A 181 -13.78 -12.11 -11.40
CA LEU A 181 -13.60 -10.85 -12.10
C LEU A 181 -12.87 -11.00 -13.46
N CYS A 182 -12.69 -12.21 -13.98
CA CYS A 182 -12.02 -12.45 -15.25
C CYS A 182 -12.70 -11.69 -16.40
N ALA A 183 -14.01 -11.86 -16.56
CA ALA A 183 -14.78 -11.19 -17.63
C ALA A 183 -14.78 -9.65 -17.54
N LYS A 184 -14.60 -9.08 -16.34
CA LYS A 184 -14.42 -7.64 -16.15
C LYS A 184 -13.18 -7.11 -16.87
N TRP A 185 -12.10 -7.90 -16.89
CA TRP A 185 -10.82 -7.50 -17.46
C TRP A 185 -10.53 -8.13 -18.82
N ALA A 186 -11.32 -9.12 -19.24
CA ALA A 186 -11.21 -9.75 -20.55
C ALA A 186 -11.37 -8.69 -21.67
N PRO A 187 -10.50 -8.69 -22.70
CA PRO A 187 -10.57 -7.76 -23.82
C PRO A 187 -11.92 -7.83 -24.54
N SER A 188 -12.47 -6.66 -24.90
CA SER A 188 -13.69 -6.55 -25.70
C SER A 188 -13.33 -6.41 -27.18
N GLU A 189 -14.24 -6.84 -28.05
CA GLU A 189 -14.13 -6.61 -29.49
C GLU A 189 -13.90 -5.12 -29.79
N ASN A 190 -12.89 -4.82 -30.60
CA ASN A 190 -12.48 -3.46 -30.98
C ASN A 190 -12.00 -2.56 -29.81
N ASP A 191 -11.72 -3.10 -28.63
CA ASP A 191 -11.06 -2.31 -27.58
C ASP A 191 -9.58 -2.03 -27.90
N ARG A 192 -8.92 -1.21 -27.08
CA ARG A 192 -7.51 -0.85 -27.28
C ARG A 192 -6.58 -2.06 -27.40
N ASN A 193 -6.83 -3.13 -26.66
CA ASN A 193 -5.98 -4.32 -26.68
C ASN A 193 -6.26 -5.17 -27.92
N ASP A 194 -7.52 -5.27 -28.32
CA ASP A 194 -7.94 -6.00 -29.52
C ASP A 194 -7.49 -5.30 -30.81
N GLN A 195 -7.58 -3.98 -30.86
CA GLN A 195 -7.08 -3.21 -32.00
C GLN A 195 -5.55 -3.33 -32.17
N ARG A 196 -4.80 -3.31 -31.06
CA ARG A 196 -3.32 -3.33 -31.11
C ARG A 196 -2.72 -4.72 -31.26
N LYS A 197 -3.33 -5.74 -30.64
CA LYS A 197 -2.75 -7.08 -30.52
C LYS A 197 -3.74 -8.22 -30.78
N HIS A 198 -4.98 -7.89 -31.15
CA HIS A 198 -6.05 -8.85 -31.45
C HIS A 198 -6.37 -9.77 -30.27
N PHE A 199 -6.25 -9.28 -29.03
CA PHE A 199 -6.44 -10.13 -27.86
C PHE A 199 -7.84 -10.73 -27.73
N ALA A 200 -8.91 -9.97 -28.02
CA ALA A 200 -10.27 -10.52 -27.98
C ALA A 200 -10.44 -11.58 -29.08
N LYS A 201 -9.94 -11.30 -30.29
CA LYS A 201 -9.93 -12.27 -31.40
C LYS A 201 -9.14 -13.54 -31.10
N LYS A 202 -8.00 -13.43 -30.41
CA LYS A 202 -7.18 -14.57 -29.99
C LYS A 202 -7.91 -15.40 -28.94
N ILE A 203 -8.51 -14.78 -27.93
CA ILE A 203 -9.31 -15.49 -26.92
C ILE A 203 -10.50 -16.21 -27.59
N ALA A 204 -11.23 -15.53 -28.47
CA ALA A 204 -12.33 -16.15 -29.22
C ALA A 204 -11.85 -17.33 -30.08
N THR A 205 -10.65 -17.24 -30.65
CA THR A 205 -10.03 -18.33 -31.42
C THR A 205 -9.64 -19.51 -30.53
N ILE A 206 -9.18 -19.28 -29.30
CA ILE A 206 -8.90 -20.33 -28.31
C ILE A 206 -10.21 -21.01 -27.86
N LEU A 207 -11.28 -20.23 -27.72
CA LEU A 207 -12.59 -20.73 -27.27
C LEU A 207 -13.31 -21.58 -28.32
N TYR A 208 -13.34 -21.12 -29.58
CA TYR A 208 -14.19 -21.69 -30.65
C TYR A 208 -13.42 -22.26 -31.84
N GLY A 209 -12.10 -22.11 -31.87
CA GLY A 209 -11.27 -22.49 -33.01
C GLY A 209 -11.16 -21.40 -34.07
N LYS A 210 -10.16 -21.55 -34.95
CA LYS A 210 -9.84 -20.55 -36.00
C LYS A 210 -10.92 -20.48 -37.07
N ASP A 211 -11.56 -21.61 -37.37
CA ASP A 211 -12.46 -21.76 -38.53
C ASP A 211 -13.89 -21.29 -38.24
N ASP A 212 -14.24 -21.08 -36.97
CA ASP A 212 -15.55 -20.50 -36.61
C ASP A 212 -15.60 -19.01 -37.01
N VAL A 213 -16.41 -18.71 -38.03
CA VAL A 213 -16.64 -17.36 -38.56
C VAL A 213 -17.41 -16.46 -37.60
N LYS A 214 -18.19 -17.04 -36.67
CA LYS A 214 -18.99 -16.33 -35.66
C LYS A 214 -18.30 -16.26 -34.29
N LYS A 215 -17.06 -16.72 -34.15
CA LYS A 215 -16.34 -16.76 -32.86
C LYS A 215 -16.38 -15.45 -32.06
N MET A 216 -16.29 -14.29 -32.72
CA MET A 216 -16.33 -13.00 -32.05
C MET A 216 -17.73 -12.67 -31.52
N GLU A 217 -18.75 -12.92 -32.33
CA GLU A 217 -20.14 -12.75 -31.93
C GLU A 217 -20.47 -13.66 -30.73
N LYS A 218 -20.06 -14.93 -30.80
CA LYS A 218 -20.25 -15.91 -29.74
C LYS A 218 -19.49 -15.52 -28.47
N TYR A 219 -18.21 -15.16 -28.57
CA TYR A 219 -17.44 -14.65 -27.43
C TYR A 219 -18.13 -13.47 -26.73
N ARG A 220 -18.65 -12.50 -27.49
CA ARG A 220 -19.37 -11.35 -26.94
C ARG A 220 -20.69 -11.76 -26.26
N LYS A 221 -21.51 -12.57 -26.93
CA LYS A 221 -22.88 -12.89 -26.49
C LYS A 221 -22.94 -14.01 -25.45
N GLU A 222 -22.11 -15.03 -25.56
CA GLU A 222 -22.14 -16.22 -24.70
C GLU A 222 -21.27 -16.06 -23.44
N TYR A 223 -20.18 -15.28 -23.51
CA TYR A 223 -19.28 -15.09 -22.37
C TYR A 223 -19.35 -13.66 -21.82
N ILE A 224 -18.96 -12.66 -22.61
CA ILE A 224 -18.69 -11.32 -22.07
C ILE A 224 -19.95 -10.64 -21.54
N ALA A 225 -21.05 -10.63 -22.30
CA ALA A 225 -22.30 -10.00 -21.89
C ALA A 225 -22.91 -10.62 -20.61
N PRO A 226 -23.18 -11.94 -20.53
CA PRO A 226 -23.81 -12.53 -19.35
C PRO A 226 -22.91 -12.47 -18.11
N LEU A 227 -21.61 -12.72 -18.25
CA LEU A 227 -20.69 -12.67 -17.11
C LEU A 227 -20.54 -11.25 -16.57
N ARG A 228 -20.40 -10.22 -17.43
CA ARG A 228 -20.35 -8.82 -16.96
C ARG A 228 -21.67 -8.36 -16.34
N LYS A 229 -22.81 -8.85 -16.84
CA LYS A 229 -24.13 -8.61 -16.23
C LYS A 229 -24.18 -9.18 -14.80
N LYS A 230 -23.73 -10.42 -14.57
CA LYS A 230 -23.68 -11.00 -13.22
C LYS A 230 -22.70 -10.28 -12.30
N ILE A 231 -21.57 -9.78 -12.82
CA ILE A 231 -20.59 -9.01 -12.02
C ILE A 231 -21.20 -7.68 -11.52
N ASN A 232 -22.20 -7.13 -12.21
CA ASN A 232 -22.95 -5.93 -11.82
C ASN A 232 -22.08 -4.74 -11.40
N ILE A 233 -21.35 -4.17 -12.36
CA ILE A 233 -20.45 -3.04 -12.10
C ILE A 233 -21.25 -1.73 -12.05
N VAL A 234 -21.03 -0.88 -11.05
CA VAL A 234 -21.75 0.40 -10.85
C VAL A 234 -21.75 1.28 -12.10
N GLU A 235 -20.64 1.36 -12.84
CA GLU A 235 -20.58 2.15 -14.07
C GLU A 235 -21.56 1.67 -15.15
N SER A 236 -21.92 0.37 -15.17
CA SER A 236 -22.93 -0.14 -16.10
C SER A 236 -24.32 0.39 -15.79
N LEU A 237 -24.69 0.49 -14.51
CA LEU A 237 -25.96 1.09 -14.08
C LEU A 237 -25.99 2.59 -14.41
N MET A 238 -24.88 3.29 -14.17
CA MET A 238 -24.74 4.72 -14.52
C MET A 238 -24.90 4.95 -16.03
N CYS A 239 -24.27 4.13 -16.87
CA CYS A 239 -24.39 4.25 -18.33
C CYS A 239 -25.82 3.98 -18.83
N ASN A 240 -26.61 3.18 -18.12
CA ASN A 240 -28.00 2.90 -18.45
C ASN A 240 -28.99 3.92 -17.86
N ASN A 241 -28.51 4.96 -17.15
CA ASN A 241 -29.33 5.87 -16.34
C ASN A 241 -30.18 5.16 -15.27
N GLU A 242 -29.74 4.01 -14.77
CA GLU A 242 -30.41 3.22 -13.72
C GLU A 242 -29.89 3.61 -12.32
N TRP A 243 -29.93 4.91 -12.00
CA TRP A 243 -29.41 5.46 -10.74
C TRP A 243 -30.15 4.93 -9.52
N ASP A 244 -31.46 4.73 -9.65
CA ASP A 244 -32.37 4.14 -8.66
C ASP A 244 -31.94 2.74 -8.18
N LYS A 245 -31.20 2.01 -9.02
CA LYS A 245 -30.73 0.64 -8.73
C LYS A 245 -29.35 0.60 -8.05
N ILE A 246 -28.68 1.74 -7.91
CA ILE A 246 -27.37 1.79 -7.28
C ILE A 246 -27.53 1.56 -5.76
N ASN A 247 -26.84 0.54 -5.25
CA ASN A 247 -26.65 0.33 -3.81
C ASN A 247 -25.32 0.96 -3.38
N TYR A 248 -25.37 2.17 -2.81
CA TYR A 248 -24.17 2.93 -2.42
C TYR A 248 -23.28 2.23 -1.39
N GLU A 249 -23.86 1.53 -0.41
CA GLU A 249 -23.11 0.75 0.59
C GLU A 249 -22.35 -0.42 -0.06
N GLY A 250 -22.84 -0.92 -1.20
CA GLY A 250 -22.16 -1.95 -1.99
C GLY A 250 -21.09 -1.41 -2.96
N VAL A 251 -21.01 -0.09 -3.16
CA VAL A 251 -20.06 0.51 -4.11
C VAL A 251 -18.64 0.40 -3.56
N PRO A 252 -17.67 -0.16 -4.31
CA PRO A 252 -16.28 -0.22 -3.86
C PRO A 252 -15.71 1.17 -3.55
N GLY A 253 -14.88 1.29 -2.51
CA GLY A 253 -14.41 2.60 -2.03
C GLY A 253 -13.73 3.47 -3.08
N VAL A 254 -12.83 2.88 -3.88
CA VAL A 254 -12.16 3.58 -4.99
C VAL A 254 -13.17 4.09 -6.03
N ALA A 255 -14.24 3.33 -6.30
CA ALA A 255 -15.29 3.75 -7.22
C ALA A 255 -16.14 4.86 -6.60
N SER A 256 -16.52 4.73 -5.32
CA SER A 256 -17.24 5.76 -4.57
C SER A 256 -16.48 7.10 -4.58
N ARG A 257 -15.18 7.08 -4.25
CA ARG A 257 -14.31 8.26 -4.30
C ARG A 257 -14.24 8.90 -5.69
N ARG A 258 -14.19 8.09 -6.75
CA ARG A 258 -14.07 8.60 -8.12
C ARG A 258 -15.39 9.15 -8.67
N LEU A 259 -16.50 8.53 -8.29
CA LEU A 259 -17.82 8.75 -8.90
C LEU A 259 -18.75 9.61 -8.05
N HIS A 260 -18.35 10.01 -6.83
CA HIS A 260 -19.19 10.78 -5.91
C HIS A 260 -19.83 12.02 -6.55
N LYS A 261 -19.11 12.78 -7.38
CA LYS A 261 -19.68 13.94 -8.10
C LYS A 261 -20.83 13.53 -9.04
N ALA A 262 -20.69 12.39 -9.71
CA ALA A 262 -21.75 11.87 -10.57
C ALA A 262 -22.95 11.40 -9.74
N PHE A 263 -22.73 10.80 -8.58
CA PHE A 263 -23.81 10.43 -7.66
C PHE A 263 -24.57 11.66 -7.17
N SER A 264 -23.86 12.68 -6.68
CA SER A 264 -24.46 13.95 -6.25
C SER A 264 -25.24 14.64 -7.37
N ASN A 265 -24.72 14.64 -8.60
CA ASN A 265 -25.36 15.34 -9.72
C ASN A 265 -26.61 14.65 -10.27
N HIS A 266 -26.70 13.31 -10.17
CA HIS A 266 -27.76 12.53 -10.81
C HIS A 266 -28.74 11.87 -9.84
N ASP A 267 -28.37 11.72 -8.57
CA ASP A 267 -29.19 11.07 -7.54
C ASP A 267 -28.92 11.70 -6.15
N SER A 268 -29.00 13.03 -6.12
CA SER A 268 -28.64 13.88 -4.97
C SER A 268 -29.32 13.42 -3.69
N ASP A 269 -30.65 13.29 -3.69
CA ASP A 269 -31.43 13.03 -2.47
C ASP A 269 -31.05 11.69 -1.82
N ARG A 270 -31.04 10.60 -2.61
CA ARG A 270 -30.66 9.27 -2.09
C ARG A 270 -29.21 9.21 -1.66
N TYR A 271 -28.33 9.93 -2.37
CA TYR A 271 -26.91 9.95 -2.03
C TYR A 271 -26.65 10.74 -0.74
N CYS A 272 -27.28 11.91 -0.56
CA CYS A 272 -27.23 12.69 0.69
C CYS A 272 -27.81 11.90 1.87
N ASP A 273 -28.96 11.23 1.68
CA ASP A 273 -29.54 10.36 2.70
C ASP A 273 -28.59 9.22 3.09
N TYR A 274 -27.92 8.61 2.11
CA TYR A 274 -26.92 7.59 2.35
C TYR A 274 -25.73 8.15 3.16
N LEU A 275 -25.17 9.30 2.79
CA LEU A 275 -24.05 9.90 3.51
C LEU A 275 -24.45 10.31 4.94
N ALA A 276 -25.68 10.80 5.14
CA ALA A 276 -26.23 11.08 6.46
C ALA A 276 -26.32 9.81 7.34
N LYS A 277 -26.78 8.68 6.77
CA LYS A 277 -26.78 7.38 7.46
C LYS A 277 -25.37 6.89 7.80
N VAL A 278 -24.40 7.10 6.90
CA VAL A 278 -22.99 6.78 7.18
C VAL A 278 -22.47 7.65 8.33
N ARG A 279 -22.75 8.96 8.32
CA ARG A 279 -22.37 9.89 9.41
C ARG A 279 -22.97 9.43 10.75
N GLY A 280 -24.23 8.98 10.75
CA GLY A 280 -24.91 8.47 11.93
C GLY A 280 -24.51 7.05 12.37
N GLY A 281 -23.68 6.35 11.58
CA GLY A 281 -23.27 4.96 11.85
C GLY A 281 -24.33 3.90 11.49
N GLU A 282 -25.41 4.27 10.79
CA GLU A 282 -26.47 3.36 10.34
C GLU A 282 -26.11 2.61 9.04
N ALA A 283 -25.20 3.17 8.24
CA ALA A 283 -24.70 2.57 7.00
C ALA A 283 -23.16 2.60 6.97
N LYS A 284 -22.55 1.75 6.14
CA LYS A 284 -21.10 1.73 5.95
C LYS A 284 -20.69 2.35 4.63
N ILE A 285 -19.53 3.00 4.62
CA ILE A 285 -18.83 3.40 3.41
C ILE A 285 -17.59 2.54 3.21
N ASN A 286 -17.46 1.95 2.02
CA ASN A 286 -16.29 1.12 1.73
C ASN A 286 -15.05 2.01 1.56
N VAL A 287 -13.96 1.63 2.24
CA VAL A 287 -12.63 2.25 2.08
C VAL A 287 -11.59 1.30 1.50
N THR A 288 -11.97 0.04 1.25
CA THR A 288 -11.05 -0.98 0.74
C THR A 288 -10.38 -0.54 -0.56
N GLY A 289 -9.05 -0.53 -0.54
CA GLY A 289 -8.23 -0.17 -1.70
C GLY A 289 -7.98 1.32 -1.85
N ILE A 290 -8.54 2.18 -0.98
CA ILE A 290 -8.20 3.60 -0.88
C ILE A 290 -6.99 3.74 0.03
N LEU A 291 -6.02 4.56 -0.37
CA LEU A 291 -4.90 4.93 0.48
C LEU A 291 -5.16 6.32 1.10
N PRO A 292 -4.89 6.56 2.39
CA PRO A 292 -4.96 7.87 3.04
C PRO A 292 -4.46 9.06 2.22
N HIS A 293 -3.29 8.93 1.60
CA HIS A 293 -2.74 9.99 0.77
C HIS A 293 -3.59 10.29 -0.47
N GLU A 294 -4.36 9.34 -1.00
CA GLU A 294 -5.30 9.59 -2.11
C GLU A 294 -6.50 10.44 -1.69
N LEU A 295 -6.86 10.45 -0.39
CA LEU A 295 -7.86 11.36 0.18
C LEU A 295 -7.24 12.73 0.45
N ALA A 296 -6.04 12.78 1.05
CA ALA A 296 -5.31 14.04 1.25
C ALA A 296 -5.01 14.75 -0.08
N ASN A 297 -4.71 13.99 -1.14
CA ASN A 297 -4.50 14.47 -2.51
C ASN A 297 -5.68 15.29 -3.04
N TYR A 298 -6.91 15.01 -2.59
CA TYR A 298 -8.08 15.80 -2.97
C TYR A 298 -7.90 17.28 -2.59
N TYR A 299 -7.49 17.56 -1.34
CA TYR A 299 -7.27 18.93 -0.86
C TYR A 299 -5.92 19.52 -1.31
N VAL A 300 -4.86 18.70 -1.38
CA VAL A 300 -3.54 19.14 -1.87
C VAL A 300 -3.63 19.71 -3.28
N ASN A 301 -4.37 19.07 -4.19
CA ASN A 301 -4.51 19.56 -5.57
C ASN A 301 -5.38 20.82 -5.67
N LEU A 302 -6.37 20.99 -4.79
CA LEU A 302 -7.25 22.16 -4.79
C LEU A 302 -6.53 23.43 -4.31
N ARG A 303 -5.49 23.29 -3.48
CA ARG A 303 -4.60 24.41 -3.12
C ARG A 303 -4.00 25.09 -4.36
N SER A 304 -3.70 24.32 -5.40
CA SER A 304 -3.08 24.84 -6.63
C SER A 304 -4.07 25.57 -7.55
N SER A 305 -5.38 25.43 -7.38
CA SER A 305 -6.38 26.06 -8.27
C SER A 305 -6.81 27.47 -7.86
N GLN A 306 -6.36 27.98 -6.70
CA GLN A 306 -6.74 29.28 -6.13
C GLN A 306 -8.25 29.50 -5.87
N ASP A 307 -9.08 28.47 -6.09
CA ASP A 307 -10.50 28.52 -5.76
C ASP A 307 -10.73 28.28 -4.27
N GLU A 308 -11.77 28.91 -3.71
CA GLU A 308 -12.28 28.55 -2.38
C GLU A 308 -12.80 27.10 -2.44
N TYR A 309 -12.18 26.21 -1.68
CA TYR A 309 -12.56 24.80 -1.64
C TYR A 309 -13.15 24.43 -0.27
N GLU A 310 -14.26 23.70 -0.34
CA GLU A 310 -15.03 23.22 0.82
C GLU A 310 -14.73 21.75 1.13
N GLU A 311 -15.18 21.32 2.31
CA GLU A 311 -15.14 19.92 2.71
C GLU A 311 -15.96 19.05 1.75
N ASN A 312 -15.40 17.90 1.36
CA ASN A 312 -16.15 16.91 0.59
C ASN A 312 -16.63 15.80 1.50
N GLU A 313 -17.93 15.72 1.75
CA GLU A 313 -18.53 14.78 2.69
C GLU A 313 -18.16 13.31 2.40
N THR A 314 -18.07 12.91 1.13
CA THR A 314 -17.65 11.54 0.78
C THR A 314 -16.20 11.27 1.18
N ILE A 315 -15.30 12.23 0.90
CA ILE A 315 -13.88 12.13 1.27
C ILE A 315 -13.73 12.11 2.79
N GLU A 316 -14.46 12.97 3.51
CA GLU A 316 -14.40 13.05 4.97
C GLU A 316 -14.93 11.78 5.65
N LEU A 317 -16.03 11.19 5.16
CA LEU A 317 -16.56 9.95 5.71
C LEU A 317 -15.65 8.74 5.42
N GLN A 318 -15.00 8.72 4.25
CA GLN A 318 -13.96 7.73 3.94
C GLN A 318 -12.73 7.91 4.84
N TRP A 319 -12.29 9.14 5.06
CA TRP A 319 -11.18 9.45 5.97
C TRP A 319 -11.50 9.00 7.39
N LYS A 320 -12.65 9.41 7.90
CA LYS A 320 -13.14 9.03 9.24
C LYS A 320 -13.13 7.51 9.42
N THR A 321 -13.65 6.77 8.44
CA THR A 321 -13.67 5.30 8.50
C THR A 321 -12.24 4.72 8.59
N ILE A 322 -11.28 5.25 7.83
CA ILE A 322 -9.88 4.80 7.93
C ILE A 322 -9.27 5.15 9.30
N VAL A 323 -9.52 6.35 9.82
CA VAL A 323 -9.02 6.77 11.14
C VAL A 323 -9.62 5.91 12.25
N ASP A 324 -10.93 5.63 12.20
CA ASP A 324 -11.60 4.76 13.17
C ASP A 324 -11.04 3.34 13.13
N ASP A 325 -10.80 2.78 11.93
CA ASP A 325 -10.16 1.48 11.77
C ASP A 325 -8.77 1.46 12.43
N VAL A 326 -7.96 2.49 12.22
CA VAL A 326 -6.61 2.60 12.84
C VAL A 326 -6.71 2.78 14.36
N LYS A 327 -7.63 3.61 14.85
CA LYS A 327 -7.88 3.83 16.29
C LYS A 327 -8.34 2.58 17.00
N SER A 328 -9.24 1.81 16.38
CA SER A 328 -9.75 0.55 16.94
C SER A 328 -8.65 -0.47 17.18
N CYS A 329 -7.55 -0.38 16.42
CA CYS A 329 -6.39 -1.21 16.64
C CYS A 329 -5.55 -0.73 17.86
N GLY A 330 -5.56 0.56 18.19
CA GLY A 330 -4.94 1.13 19.40
C GLY A 330 -3.43 1.42 19.34
N ILE A 331 -2.77 1.17 18.22
CA ILE A 331 -1.30 1.11 18.15
C ILE A 331 -0.61 2.45 18.10
N LEU A 332 -1.26 3.45 17.52
CA LEU A 332 -0.69 4.80 17.45
C LEU A 332 -0.91 5.58 18.76
N GLY A 333 -1.44 4.95 19.81
CA GLY A 333 -1.80 5.60 21.06
C GLY A 333 -0.63 6.30 21.76
N ASN A 334 0.59 5.76 21.66
CA ASN A 334 1.79 6.36 22.26
C ASN A 334 2.81 6.70 21.16
N SER A 335 2.33 7.25 20.05
CA SER A 335 3.14 7.55 18.88
C SER A 335 3.17 9.06 18.61
N LEU A 336 4.33 9.55 18.19
CA LEU A 336 4.50 10.92 17.74
C LEU A 336 5.08 10.92 16.32
N ALA A 337 4.70 11.90 15.51
CA ALA A 337 5.22 12.05 14.15
C ALA A 337 6.21 13.22 14.08
N ILE A 338 7.31 13.02 13.35
CA ILE A 338 8.09 14.08 12.72
C ILE A 338 7.66 14.13 11.26
N ILE A 339 7.16 15.28 10.81
CA ILE A 339 6.59 15.45 9.47
C ILE A 339 7.49 16.34 8.63
N ASP A 340 7.95 15.79 7.51
CA ASP A 340 8.69 16.50 6.48
C ASP A 340 7.75 16.97 5.36
N LEU A 341 7.67 18.30 5.18
CA LEU A 341 6.99 18.97 4.07
C LEU A 341 7.92 19.95 3.35
N SER A 342 9.22 19.64 3.32
CA SER A 342 10.21 20.41 2.57
C SER A 342 9.91 20.43 1.06
N GLY A 343 10.57 21.33 0.32
CA GLY A 343 10.33 21.51 -1.12
C GLY A 343 10.53 20.23 -1.96
N SER A 344 11.44 19.34 -1.56
CA SER A 344 11.68 18.04 -2.21
C SER A 344 10.47 17.10 -2.12
N MET A 345 9.71 17.18 -1.02
CA MET A 345 8.49 16.38 -0.80
C MET A 345 7.35 16.75 -1.77
N PHE A 346 7.36 17.99 -2.28
CA PHE A 346 6.40 18.49 -3.29
C PHE A 346 6.89 18.34 -4.73
N SER A 347 8.20 18.16 -4.93
CA SER A 347 8.85 18.17 -6.25
C SER A 347 9.54 16.84 -6.63
N ALA A 348 9.22 15.76 -5.91
CA ALA A 348 9.75 14.44 -6.20
C ALA A 348 9.43 13.95 -7.62
N SER A 349 10.13 12.90 -8.07
CA SER A 349 9.95 12.29 -9.40
C SER A 349 8.51 11.85 -9.72
N ASN A 350 7.69 11.64 -8.69
CA ASN A 350 6.28 11.30 -8.76
C ASN A 350 5.33 12.46 -8.38
N GLY A 351 5.82 13.70 -8.37
CA GLY A 351 5.09 14.92 -8.00
C GLY A 351 5.00 15.11 -6.49
N SER A 352 3.86 15.62 -6.01
CA SER A 352 3.62 15.90 -4.58
C SER A 352 3.17 14.68 -3.77
N ILE A 353 3.31 13.47 -4.30
CA ILE A 353 2.89 12.23 -3.61
C ILE A 353 3.60 12.05 -2.26
N PRO A 354 4.93 12.28 -2.11
CA PRO A 354 5.59 12.14 -0.83
C PRO A 354 5.00 13.09 0.22
N ALA A 355 4.79 14.37 -0.13
CA ALA A 355 4.10 15.32 0.73
C ALA A 355 2.67 14.84 1.09
N GLN A 356 1.87 14.37 0.12
CA GLN A 356 0.54 13.84 0.38
C GLN A 356 0.55 12.69 1.39
N VAL A 357 1.56 11.81 1.32
CA VAL A 357 1.72 10.70 2.26
C VAL A 357 2.13 11.22 3.64
N ALA A 358 3.13 12.11 3.73
CA ALA A 358 3.58 12.69 4.99
C ALA A 358 2.44 13.41 5.73
N ILE A 359 1.66 14.22 5.01
CA ILE A 359 0.46 14.89 5.51
C ILE A 359 -0.53 13.85 6.06
N SER A 360 -0.92 12.88 5.23
CA SER A 360 -1.95 11.91 5.63
C SER A 360 -1.54 11.08 6.86
N LEU A 361 -0.30 10.59 6.90
CA LEU A 361 0.18 9.77 8.01
C LEU A 361 0.47 10.60 9.26
N GLY A 362 0.95 11.83 9.09
CA GLY A 362 1.11 12.79 10.17
C GLY A 362 -0.22 13.05 10.88
N ILE A 363 -1.26 13.40 10.12
CA ILE A 363 -2.62 13.63 10.64
C ILE A 363 -3.14 12.39 11.37
N ILE A 364 -3.05 11.20 10.74
CA ILE A 364 -3.52 9.94 11.36
C ILE A 364 -2.77 9.69 12.68
N THR A 365 -1.45 9.89 12.71
CA THR A 365 -0.63 9.68 13.91
C THR A 365 -1.06 10.63 15.04
N SER A 366 -1.19 11.92 14.75
CA SER A 366 -1.61 12.92 15.73
C SER A 366 -3.05 12.71 16.24
N GLN A 367 -3.97 12.27 15.39
CA GLN A 367 -5.36 11.97 15.76
C GLN A 367 -5.50 10.67 16.58
N CYS A 368 -4.66 9.67 16.31
CA CYS A 368 -4.70 8.37 16.98
C CYS A 368 -3.87 8.32 18.27
N CYS A 369 -2.94 9.26 18.45
CA CYS A 369 -2.20 9.44 19.68
C CYS A 369 -3.14 9.76 20.86
N LYS A 370 -2.70 9.40 22.07
CA LYS A 370 -3.42 9.55 23.33
C LYS A 370 -2.65 10.50 24.26
N GLY A 371 -3.32 10.91 25.33
CA GLY A 371 -2.72 11.76 26.36
C GLY A 371 -2.33 13.13 25.82
N MET A 372 -1.31 13.72 26.44
CA MET A 372 -0.87 15.11 26.18
C MET A 372 -0.24 15.33 24.81
N PHE A 373 0.20 14.25 24.14
CA PHE A 373 0.74 14.29 22.78
C PHE A 373 -0.34 14.13 21.70
N LYS A 374 -1.61 13.89 22.08
CA LYS A 374 -2.72 13.92 21.13
C LYS A 374 -2.83 15.31 20.48
N ASN A 375 -3.19 15.35 19.21
CA ASN A 375 -3.25 16.59 18.43
C ASN A 375 -1.88 17.28 18.30
N LYS A 376 -0.75 16.56 18.37
CA LYS A 376 0.59 17.16 18.21
C LYS A 376 1.46 16.41 17.21
N PHE A 377 2.42 17.11 16.64
CA PHE A 377 3.49 16.59 15.78
C PHE A 377 4.74 17.47 15.91
N ILE A 378 5.87 16.99 15.39
CA ILE A 378 7.12 17.74 15.34
C ILE A 378 7.44 18.13 13.90
N THR A 379 7.87 19.37 13.68
CA THR A 379 8.33 19.84 12.36
C THR A 379 9.68 19.22 12.00
N PHE A 380 9.85 18.86 10.72
CA PHE A 380 11.16 18.48 10.19
C PHE A 380 11.98 19.77 9.95
N SER A 381 12.76 20.19 10.94
CA SER A 381 13.59 21.41 10.91
C SER A 381 14.86 21.27 11.77
N ASP A 382 15.93 22.04 11.49
CA ASP A 382 17.10 22.20 12.37
C ASP A 382 16.75 22.94 13.67
N THR A 383 15.65 23.69 13.67
CA THR A 383 14.96 24.23 14.83
C THR A 383 13.58 23.57 14.95
N PRO A 384 13.52 22.30 15.39
CA PRO A 384 12.26 21.56 15.43
C PRO A 384 11.31 22.16 16.47
N GLU A 385 10.02 22.17 16.15
CA GLU A 385 8.95 22.66 17.03
C GLU A 385 7.89 21.58 17.26
N LEU A 386 7.36 21.51 18.49
CA LEU A 386 6.25 20.64 18.86
C LEU A 386 4.96 21.43 18.64
N VAL A 387 4.31 21.18 17.51
CA VAL A 387 3.17 21.96 17.03
C VAL A 387 1.88 21.20 17.26
N SER A 388 0.81 21.92 17.61
CA SER A 388 -0.54 21.34 17.64
C SER A 388 -1.09 21.19 16.22
N LEU A 389 -1.58 20.00 15.86
CA LEU A 389 -2.10 19.68 14.53
C LEU A 389 -3.21 20.64 14.12
N ILE A 390 -4.15 20.92 15.02
CA ILE A 390 -5.05 22.08 14.94
C ILE A 390 -4.90 22.92 16.22
N PRO A 391 -5.23 24.22 16.21
CA PRO A 391 -5.12 25.07 17.40
C PRO A 391 -5.83 24.45 18.62
N ASP A 392 -5.22 24.53 19.80
CA ASP A 392 -5.71 23.84 21.01
C ASP A 392 -7.13 24.29 21.41
N GLU A 393 -7.47 25.57 21.19
CA GLU A 393 -8.83 26.09 21.40
C GLU A 393 -9.85 25.43 20.46
N LEU A 394 -9.52 25.32 19.17
CA LEU A 394 -10.37 24.65 18.19
C LEU A 394 -10.48 23.15 18.51
N TYR A 395 -9.38 22.51 18.89
CA TYR A 395 -9.37 21.11 19.29
C TYR A 395 -10.27 20.83 20.50
N LYS A 396 -10.34 21.77 21.44
CA LYS A 396 -11.25 21.70 22.59
C LYS A 396 -12.70 21.67 22.13
N GLU A 397 -13.10 22.49 21.16
CA GLU A 397 -14.46 22.47 20.60
C GLU A 397 -14.83 21.13 19.96
N TYR A 398 -13.90 20.52 19.21
CA TYR A 398 -14.11 19.18 18.63
C TYR A 398 -14.30 18.12 19.73
N THR A 399 -13.46 18.18 20.77
CA THR A 399 -13.51 17.25 21.90
C THR A 399 -14.82 17.40 22.69
N GLU A 400 -15.29 18.62 22.92
CA GLU A 400 -16.58 18.90 23.60
C GLU A 400 -17.78 18.36 22.81
N LYS A 401 -17.71 18.37 21.48
CA LYS A 401 -18.73 17.79 20.59
C LYS A 401 -18.61 16.27 20.44
N GLY A 402 -17.58 15.65 21.01
CA GLY A 402 -17.34 14.21 20.89
C GLY A 402 -17.00 13.76 19.47
N ILE A 403 -16.47 14.65 18.64
CA ILE A 403 -16.10 14.38 17.25
C ILE A 403 -14.60 14.62 17.04
N GLU A 404 -14.06 13.99 16.00
CA GLU A 404 -12.67 14.19 15.60
C GLU A 404 -12.58 15.26 14.51
N PRO A 405 -11.47 16.03 14.45
CA PRO A 405 -11.26 17.00 13.39
C PRO A 405 -11.32 16.39 11.99
N SER A 406 -11.93 17.11 11.04
CA SER A 406 -11.98 16.70 9.64
C SER A 406 -10.58 16.66 9.01
N LEU A 407 -10.41 15.87 7.95
CA LEU A 407 -9.18 15.87 7.16
C LEU A 407 -8.90 17.28 6.63
N TYR A 408 -9.93 17.96 6.13
CA TYR A 408 -9.84 19.34 5.68
C TYR A 408 -9.29 20.29 6.75
N THR A 409 -9.86 20.27 7.96
CA THR A 409 -9.42 21.15 9.07
C THR A 409 -7.96 20.88 9.43
N CYS A 410 -7.58 19.60 9.56
CA CYS A 410 -6.22 19.21 9.87
C CYS A 410 -5.25 19.62 8.76
N PHE A 411 -5.66 19.42 7.50
CA PHE A 411 -4.86 19.77 6.34
C PHE A 411 -4.56 21.28 6.28
N LYS A 412 -5.58 22.14 6.46
CA LYS A 412 -5.38 23.60 6.45
C LYS A 412 -4.38 24.05 7.50
N SER A 413 -4.56 23.57 8.73
CA SER A 413 -3.66 23.92 9.83
C SER A 413 -2.22 23.43 9.56
N LEU A 414 -2.06 22.22 9.02
CA LEU A 414 -0.75 21.65 8.73
C LEU A 414 0.00 22.41 7.62
N VAL A 415 -0.67 22.89 6.57
CA VAL A 415 0.01 23.57 5.44
C VAL A 415 0.42 25.02 5.72
N ASP A 416 -0.06 25.58 6.82
CA ASP A 416 0.29 26.93 7.29
C ASP A 416 1.51 26.94 8.23
N VAL A 417 2.00 25.75 8.62
CA VAL A 417 3.18 25.60 9.48
C VAL A 417 4.46 25.77 8.65
N ASP A 418 5.46 26.43 9.24
CA ASP A 418 6.78 26.58 8.63
C ASP A 418 7.60 25.29 8.82
N PHE A 419 8.01 24.68 7.72
CA PHE A 419 8.83 23.48 7.71
C PHE A 419 10.23 23.82 7.20
N GLY A 420 11.23 23.28 7.88
CA GLY A 420 12.63 23.46 7.50
C GLY A 420 13.04 22.58 6.33
N TYR A 421 14.35 22.51 6.10
CA TYR A 421 14.96 21.72 5.01
C TYR A 421 15.71 20.48 5.52
N ASN A 422 15.83 20.31 6.83
CA ASN A 422 16.60 19.25 7.49
C ASN A 422 16.01 18.94 8.88
N THR A 423 16.63 18.07 9.68
CA THR A 423 16.15 17.78 11.05
C THR A 423 17.27 17.51 12.04
N ASP A 424 17.14 18.11 13.22
CA ASP A 424 17.97 17.79 14.39
C ASP A 424 17.22 16.87 15.36
N PHE A 425 17.44 15.56 15.24
CA PHE A 425 16.79 14.56 16.09
C PHE A 425 17.12 14.69 17.58
N VAL A 426 18.29 15.23 17.93
CA VAL A 426 18.68 15.45 19.33
C VAL A 426 17.78 16.53 19.92
N LYS A 427 17.60 17.65 19.21
CA LYS A 427 16.70 18.72 19.63
C LYS A 427 15.24 18.27 19.64
N SER A 428 14.79 17.50 18.65
CA SER A 428 13.44 16.94 18.65
C SER A 428 13.18 16.08 19.90
N CYS A 429 14.15 15.25 20.28
CA CYS A 429 14.07 14.40 21.48
C CYS A 429 14.15 15.19 22.79
N ASP A 430 15.03 16.18 22.87
CA ASP A 430 15.14 17.08 24.02
C ASP A 430 13.82 17.83 24.25
N MET A 431 13.17 18.28 23.19
CA MET A 431 11.85 18.91 23.25
C MET A 431 10.76 17.98 23.80
N ILE A 432 10.74 16.70 23.39
CA ILE A 432 9.83 15.70 23.96
C ILE A 432 10.07 15.56 25.47
N ILE A 433 11.32 15.46 25.90
CA ILE A 433 11.70 15.34 27.31
C ILE A 433 11.26 16.59 28.10
N LYS A 434 11.55 17.79 27.58
CA LYS A 434 11.16 19.07 28.21
C LYS A 434 9.65 19.16 28.37
N TYR A 435 8.90 18.88 27.31
CA TYR A 435 7.44 18.87 27.34
C TYR A 435 6.91 17.88 28.38
N GLY A 436 7.48 16.68 28.45
CA GLY A 436 7.16 15.67 29.45
C GLY A 436 7.38 16.16 30.89
N LYS A 437 8.53 16.79 31.16
CA LYS A 437 8.84 17.35 32.49
C LYS A 437 7.95 18.52 32.85
N GLU A 438 7.73 19.46 31.94
CA GLU A 438 6.88 20.64 32.16
C GLU A 438 5.44 20.27 32.52
N HIS A 439 4.92 19.19 31.92
CA HIS A 439 3.56 18.72 32.14
C HIS A 439 3.45 17.55 33.13
N ASN A 440 4.55 17.14 33.76
CA ASN A 440 4.62 16.00 34.69
C ASN A 440 4.03 14.70 34.10
N ILE A 441 4.41 14.38 32.85
CA ILE A 441 3.95 13.19 32.14
C ILE A 441 4.70 11.95 32.67
N ASN A 442 3.99 10.87 32.99
CA ASN A 442 4.62 9.62 33.39
C ASN A 442 5.27 8.93 32.19
N ASP A 443 6.31 8.12 32.41
CA ASP A 443 6.97 7.40 31.31
C ASP A 443 5.98 6.56 30.48
N GLU A 444 4.99 5.93 31.10
CA GLU A 444 3.98 5.11 30.40
C GLU A 444 3.18 5.90 29.35
N ASP A 445 2.98 7.20 29.58
CA ASP A 445 2.24 8.12 28.70
C ASP A 445 3.16 8.87 27.72
N MET A 446 4.48 8.72 27.84
CA MET A 446 5.45 9.29 26.89
C MET A 446 5.40 8.54 25.54
N PRO A 447 5.70 9.22 24.41
CA PRO A 447 5.78 8.58 23.12
C PRO A 447 6.80 7.43 23.13
N LYS A 448 6.34 6.23 22.75
CA LYS A 448 7.17 5.02 22.63
C LYS A 448 7.62 4.76 21.19
N LYS A 449 6.97 5.40 20.21
CA LYS A 449 7.27 5.29 18.78
C LYS A 449 7.34 6.69 18.18
N LEU A 450 8.43 6.99 17.49
CA LEU A 450 8.61 8.22 16.73
C LEU A 450 8.62 7.87 15.25
N PHE A 451 7.58 8.28 14.53
CA PHE A 451 7.46 8.09 13.08
C PHE A 451 8.11 9.27 12.36
N ILE A 452 9.11 9.00 11.54
CA ILE A 452 9.80 10.02 10.75
C ILE A 452 9.33 9.86 9.30
N PHE A 453 8.42 10.74 8.88
CA PHE A 453 7.87 10.76 7.51
C PHE A 453 8.69 11.72 6.65
N THR A 454 9.59 11.18 5.84
CA THR A 454 10.56 11.97 5.05
C THR A 454 10.93 11.26 3.74
N ASP A 455 11.52 11.97 2.80
CA ASP A 455 12.16 11.42 1.61
C ASP A 455 13.55 10.79 1.86
N MET A 456 13.93 10.62 3.13
CA MET A 456 15.25 10.12 3.58
C MET A 456 16.42 11.03 3.14
N GLN A 457 16.14 12.29 2.80
CA GLN A 457 17.18 13.32 2.70
C GLN A 457 17.47 13.87 4.09
N PHE A 458 18.18 13.09 4.91
CA PHE A 458 18.83 13.68 6.08
C PHE A 458 19.89 14.64 5.55
N ASP A 459 20.11 15.78 6.19
CA ASP A 459 21.29 16.63 6.01
C ASP A 459 22.13 16.55 7.28
N GLU A 460 23.46 16.53 7.11
CA GLU A 460 24.55 16.87 8.06
C GLU A 460 24.31 16.76 9.59
N ALA A 461 23.50 15.81 10.06
CA ALA A 461 23.29 15.57 11.49
C ALA A 461 24.28 14.53 11.98
N THR A 462 25.58 14.82 11.86
CA THR A 462 26.69 14.28 12.70
C THR A 462 28.02 14.80 12.15
N VAL A 463 28.42 16.00 12.58
CA VAL A 463 29.83 16.37 12.56
C VAL A 463 30.49 15.65 13.74
N ASP A 464 31.00 14.45 13.49
CA ASP A 464 32.21 13.97 14.15
C ASP A 464 33.11 13.37 13.08
N ASN A 465 34.34 13.86 13.03
CA ASN A 465 35.35 13.63 11.98
C ASN A 465 35.88 12.19 11.90
N ASP A 466 35.23 11.22 12.55
CA ASP A 466 35.63 9.82 12.53
C ASP A 466 34.83 9.07 11.46
N LYS A 467 35.45 8.91 10.29
CA LYS A 467 34.96 8.18 9.10
C LYS A 467 34.65 6.68 9.34
N GLU A 468 34.56 6.22 10.59
CA GLU A 468 34.46 4.81 10.96
C GLU A 468 33.19 4.44 11.75
N SER A 469 32.34 5.41 12.15
CA SER A 469 31.11 5.10 12.91
C SER A 469 29.84 5.57 12.19
N ASN A 470 28.82 4.72 12.15
CA ASN A 470 27.50 5.04 11.59
C ASN A 470 26.85 6.17 12.42
N GLY A 471 26.85 7.40 11.90
CA GLY A 471 26.42 8.61 12.64
C GLY A 471 25.03 8.47 13.29
N ILE A 472 24.08 7.83 12.60
CA ILE A 472 22.71 7.64 13.12
C ILE A 472 22.63 6.57 14.22
N GLU A 473 23.48 5.54 14.21
CA GLU A 473 23.53 4.55 15.30
C GLU A 473 24.11 5.16 16.57
N THR A 474 25.19 5.95 16.43
CA THR A 474 25.78 6.71 17.53
C THR A 474 24.78 7.74 18.06
N LEU A 475 24.06 8.43 17.17
CA LEU A 475 22.97 9.36 17.51
C LEU A 475 21.86 8.67 18.32
N TYR A 476 21.37 7.51 17.87
CA TYR A 476 20.32 6.80 18.61
C TYR A 476 20.80 6.36 19.99
N LYS A 477 22.04 5.89 20.13
CA LYS A 477 22.65 5.59 21.44
C LYS A 477 22.73 6.84 22.34
N THR A 478 23.01 8.01 21.78
CA THR A 478 23.00 9.29 22.51
C THR A 478 21.59 9.64 22.98
N ILE A 479 20.59 9.52 22.12
CA ILE A 479 19.18 9.77 22.45
C ILE A 479 18.71 8.83 23.57
N VAL A 480 19.07 7.54 23.51
CA VAL A 480 18.76 6.57 24.58
C VAL A 480 19.33 7.01 25.92
N LYS A 481 20.58 7.50 25.95
CA LYS A 481 21.20 8.04 27.18
C LYS A 481 20.48 9.30 27.68
N MET A 482 20.07 10.20 26.78
CA MET A 482 19.35 11.43 27.14
C MET A 482 18.01 11.16 27.80
N PHE A 483 17.18 10.27 27.22
CA PHE A 483 15.91 9.88 27.81
C PHE A 483 16.10 9.21 29.16
N LYS A 484 17.07 8.29 29.27
CA LYS A 484 17.38 7.60 30.53
C LYS A 484 17.81 8.57 31.64
N ALA A 485 18.59 9.60 31.30
CA ALA A 485 19.00 10.64 32.26
C ALA A 485 17.83 11.54 32.71
N ALA A 486 16.71 11.49 32.00
CA ALA A 486 15.47 12.19 32.31
C ALA A 486 14.40 11.28 32.92
N ASP A 487 14.76 10.06 33.31
CA ASP A 487 13.85 9.03 33.85
C ASP A 487 12.74 8.60 32.88
N TYR A 488 13.01 8.70 31.58
CA TYR A 488 12.11 8.25 30.51
C TYR A 488 12.73 7.14 29.65
N THR A 489 11.86 6.35 29.03
CA THR A 489 12.22 5.36 28.01
C THR A 489 12.27 6.04 26.64
N ALA A 490 13.37 5.88 25.93
CA ALA A 490 13.52 6.45 24.59
C ALA A 490 12.51 5.85 23.59
N PRO A 491 11.91 6.67 22.71
CA PRO A 491 11.09 6.16 21.64
C PRO A 491 11.92 5.35 20.64
N LYS A 492 11.27 4.38 20.01
CA LYS A 492 11.80 3.68 18.84
C LYS A 492 11.65 4.55 17.61
N PHE A 493 12.66 4.56 16.73
CA PHE A 493 12.68 5.39 15.54
C PHE A 493 12.19 4.61 14.32
N ILE A 494 11.13 5.10 13.69
CA ILE A 494 10.52 4.45 12.54
C ILE A 494 10.69 5.37 11.33
N PHE A 495 11.75 5.12 10.56
CA PHE A 495 12.04 5.87 9.34
C PHE A 495 11.15 5.40 8.20
N TRP A 496 10.28 6.28 7.74
CA TRP A 496 9.38 6.00 6.64
C TRP A 496 9.82 6.76 5.40
N ASN A 497 10.43 6.04 4.44
CA ASN A 497 10.84 6.61 3.16
C ASN A 497 9.63 6.85 2.25
N LEU A 498 9.40 8.13 1.95
CA LEU A 498 8.31 8.60 1.10
C LEU A 498 8.75 8.91 -0.34
N ASN A 499 10.05 9.03 -0.61
CA ASN A 499 10.59 9.31 -1.93
C ASN A 499 11.75 8.36 -2.25
N SER A 500 11.51 7.44 -3.17
CA SER A 500 12.52 6.52 -3.66
C SER A 500 13.31 7.16 -4.81
N SER A 501 14.13 8.17 -4.52
CA SER A 501 15.11 8.63 -5.50
C SER A 501 16.09 7.50 -5.84
N HIS A 502 16.75 7.58 -7.00
CA HIS A 502 17.50 6.45 -7.58
C HIS A 502 18.78 6.07 -6.82
N LYS A 503 19.16 6.85 -5.80
CA LYS A 503 20.32 6.53 -4.96
C LYS A 503 19.90 5.62 -3.82
N GLN A 504 20.59 4.49 -3.72
CA GLN A 504 20.46 3.58 -2.58
C GLN A 504 21.04 4.30 -1.36
N SER A 505 20.17 4.88 -0.53
CA SER A 505 20.56 5.54 0.71
C SER A 505 19.68 5.05 1.85
N PHE A 506 20.31 4.42 2.84
CA PHE A 506 19.63 3.91 4.04
C PHE A 506 20.10 4.67 5.29
N PRO A 507 19.19 5.13 6.17
CA PRO A 507 19.56 5.85 7.40
C PRO A 507 20.24 4.97 8.45
N VAL A 508 19.92 3.68 8.47
CA VAL A 508 20.40 2.74 9.50
C VAL A 508 20.75 1.41 8.88
N ASN A 509 21.61 0.66 9.57
CA ASN A 509 21.92 -0.73 9.24
C ASN A 509 20.69 -1.61 9.56
N CYS A 510 20.49 -2.71 8.81
CA CYS A 510 19.42 -3.68 9.10
C CYS A 510 19.48 -4.32 10.49
N LYS A 511 20.58 -4.16 11.23
CA LYS A 511 20.78 -4.71 12.59
C LYS A 511 20.66 -3.70 13.72
N THR A 512 20.45 -2.41 13.43
CA THR A 512 20.40 -1.37 14.46
C THR A 512 19.16 -1.56 15.34
N GLU A 513 19.35 -1.83 16.63
CA GLU A 513 18.24 -2.06 17.57
C GLU A 513 17.47 -0.76 17.88
N GLY A 514 16.15 -0.89 18.02
CA GLY A 514 15.27 0.25 18.32
C GLY A 514 14.93 1.11 17.10
N THR A 515 15.35 0.71 15.90
CA THR A 515 15.04 1.40 14.65
C THR A 515 14.35 0.48 13.65
N ALA A 516 13.51 1.08 12.78
CA ALA A 516 12.88 0.41 11.67
C ALA A 516 12.92 1.28 10.42
N MET A 517 13.01 0.63 9.25
CA MET A 517 12.92 1.30 7.96
C MET A 517 11.74 0.75 7.17
N ILE A 518 10.98 1.66 6.59
CA ILE A 518 9.79 1.38 5.80
C ILE A 518 9.88 2.14 4.49
N SER A 519 9.42 1.52 3.40
CA SER A 519 9.24 2.22 2.13
C SER A 519 7.87 1.96 1.52
N GLY A 520 7.40 2.98 0.80
CA GLY A 520 6.12 2.94 0.12
C GLY A 520 4.95 3.02 1.10
N PHE A 521 3.74 2.82 0.58
CA PHE A 521 2.52 2.96 1.36
C PHE A 521 1.72 1.64 1.34
N SER A 522 1.55 1.00 2.50
CA SER A 522 0.57 -0.09 2.66
C SER A 522 -0.02 -0.16 4.06
N GLU A 523 -1.31 -0.49 4.15
CA GLU A 523 -2.00 -0.78 5.42
C GLU A 523 -1.35 -1.96 6.17
N GLN A 524 -0.69 -2.88 5.45
CA GLN A 524 0.07 -3.98 6.04
C GLN A 524 1.31 -3.50 6.79
N LEU A 525 2.00 -2.49 6.27
CA LEU A 525 3.15 -1.90 6.96
C LEU A 525 2.70 -1.40 8.32
N LEU A 526 1.66 -0.56 8.38
CA LEU A 526 1.03 -0.14 9.64
C LEU A 526 0.72 -1.37 10.52
N LYS A 527 0.00 -2.38 10.01
CA LYS A 527 -0.35 -3.63 10.75
C LYS A 527 0.81 -4.43 11.32
N ILE A 528 2.01 -4.29 10.79
CA ILE A 528 3.17 -5.02 11.29
C ILE A 528 3.88 -4.23 12.38
N PHE A 529 3.97 -2.90 12.25
CA PHE A 529 4.35 -2.00 13.36
C PHE A 529 3.39 -2.09 14.56
N MET A 530 2.21 -2.66 14.31
CA MET A 530 1.16 -2.92 15.28
C MET A 530 1.34 -4.21 16.08
N THR A 531 2.12 -5.16 15.59
CA THR A 531 2.19 -6.52 16.16
C THR A 531 3.53 -6.84 16.81
N TYR A 532 4.62 -6.23 16.34
CA TYR A 532 5.97 -6.56 16.81
C TYR A 532 6.56 -5.40 17.61
N ASP A 533 7.05 -5.70 18.82
CA ASP A 533 7.82 -4.76 19.63
C ASP A 533 9.32 -4.81 19.33
N GLU A 534 9.83 -5.87 18.71
CA GLU A 534 11.22 -5.92 18.25
C GLU A 534 11.35 -5.28 16.86
N PHE A 535 12.16 -4.22 16.78
CA PHE A 535 12.40 -3.49 15.53
C PHE A 535 13.81 -3.79 15.04
N LYS A 536 13.90 -4.74 14.10
CA LYS A 536 15.05 -4.99 13.22
C LYS A 536 14.51 -5.06 11.77
N PRO A 537 15.05 -4.26 10.83
CA PRO A 537 14.56 -4.24 9.45
C PRO A 537 14.44 -5.60 8.76
N ASP A 538 15.35 -6.54 9.02
CA ASP A 538 15.27 -7.90 8.48
C ASP A 538 14.08 -8.69 9.03
N LEU A 539 13.88 -8.70 10.34
CA LEU A 539 12.74 -9.34 11.01
C LEU A 539 11.41 -8.79 10.47
N ILE A 540 11.30 -7.47 10.32
CA ILE A 540 10.08 -6.83 9.82
C ILE A 540 9.79 -7.30 8.38
N VAL A 541 10.81 -7.36 7.51
CA VAL A 541 10.63 -7.86 6.15
C VAL A 541 10.22 -9.34 6.16
N GLU A 542 10.80 -10.16 7.03
CA GLU A 542 10.41 -11.57 7.17
C GLU A 542 8.95 -11.73 7.55
N GLU A 543 8.47 -10.96 8.52
CA GLU A 543 7.07 -10.97 8.96
C GLU A 543 6.11 -10.42 7.88
N ILE A 544 6.54 -9.41 7.12
CA ILE A 544 5.77 -8.90 5.96
C ILE A 544 5.60 -9.99 4.90
N LEU A 545 6.65 -10.76 4.64
CA LEU A 545 6.66 -11.76 3.58
C LEU A 545 6.07 -13.12 4.01
N ALA A 546 6.06 -13.43 5.30
CA ALA A 546 5.60 -14.72 5.83
C ALA A 546 4.21 -15.19 5.35
N PRO A 547 3.18 -14.32 5.24
CA PRO A 547 1.87 -14.73 4.72
C PRO A 547 1.90 -15.19 3.26
N TYR A 548 2.88 -14.74 2.48
CA TYR A 548 3.00 -15.06 1.06
C TYR A 548 3.77 -16.36 0.82
N LEU A 549 4.72 -16.70 1.70
CA LEU A 549 5.61 -17.87 1.53
C LEU A 549 4.88 -19.20 1.36
N LYS A 550 3.75 -19.38 2.06
CA LYS A 550 2.97 -20.64 2.07
C LYS A 550 2.31 -20.97 0.73
N GLU A 551 2.16 -19.98 -0.15
CA GLU A 551 1.44 -20.13 -1.41
C GLU A 551 2.35 -20.13 -2.63
N ILE A 552 3.65 -19.96 -2.40
CA ILE A 552 4.66 -19.85 -3.44
C ILE A 552 5.19 -21.23 -3.77
N PHE A 553 5.18 -21.54 -5.06
CA PHE A 553 5.87 -22.68 -5.61
C PHE A 553 7.22 -22.24 -6.18
N ILE A 554 8.28 -22.99 -5.95
CA ILE A 554 9.57 -22.79 -6.65
C ILE A 554 9.89 -24.11 -7.35
N ASP A 555 10.21 -24.04 -8.65
CA ASP A 555 10.59 -25.24 -9.39
C ASP A 555 12.05 -25.59 -9.12
N ASP A 556 12.31 -26.82 -8.67
CA ASP A 556 13.65 -27.29 -8.29
C ASP A 556 14.64 -27.27 -9.46
N SER A 557 14.17 -27.34 -10.71
CA SER A 557 15.03 -27.25 -11.89
C SER A 557 15.55 -25.83 -12.17
N GLU A 558 15.02 -24.83 -11.48
CA GLU A 558 15.31 -23.41 -11.70
C GLU A 558 16.06 -22.74 -10.54
N LEU A 559 16.46 -23.53 -9.53
CA LEU A 559 17.22 -23.09 -8.35
C LEU A 559 18.66 -22.71 -8.68
#